data_AF-A0A843FE69-F1
#
_entry.id   AF-A0A843FE69-F1
#
_cell.length_a   1.000
_cell.length_b   1.000
_cell.length_c   1.000
_cell.angle_alpha   90.00
_cell.angle_beta   90.00
_cell.angle_gamma   90.00
#
_symmetry.space_group_name_H-M   'P 1'
#
loop_
_entity.id
_entity.type
_entity.pdbx_description
1 polymer ?
#
loop_
_entity_poly.entity_id
_entity_poly.type
_entity_poly.pdbx_seq_one_letter_code
_entity_poly.pdbx_strand_id
1 'polypeptide(L)'
;EGKSGYLPEERAWLDELEDAGFIDTFRMFDESEENFTWWSYRTRARERNAGWRLDYFYVNEEIKDNVKSATILNEIYGSDHCPVTLELDFNNEG
;
A
#
# COMPACT_ATOMS: atom_id res chain seq x y z
N GLU A 1 -0.84 14.90 11.39
CA GLU A 1 -0.52 14.05 12.56
C GLU A 1 -1.65 14.10 13.58
N GLY A 2 -1.79 13.05 14.41
CA GLY A 2 -2.78 12.99 15.49
C GLY A 2 -4.17 12.44 15.11
N LYS A 3 -4.28 11.76 13.96
CA LYS A 3 -5.49 11.01 13.56
C LYS A 3 -5.10 9.54 13.41
N SER A 4 -6.00 8.64 13.82
CA SER A 4 -5.82 7.19 13.60
C SER A 4 -5.62 6.89 12.11
N GLY A 5 -4.68 5.98 11.83
CA GLY A 5 -4.05 5.70 10.55
C GLY A 5 -2.72 6.45 10.31
N TYR A 6 -2.31 7.35 11.22
CA TYR A 6 -1.08 8.17 11.13
C TYR A 6 -0.69 8.73 12.51
N LEU A 7 -0.96 7.98 13.58
CA LEU A 7 -0.39 8.23 14.90
C LEU A 7 1.09 7.81 14.93
N PRO A 8 1.92 8.42 15.78
CA PRO A 8 3.32 8.03 15.91
C PRO A 8 3.51 6.53 16.17
N GLU A 9 2.67 5.93 17.00
CA GLU A 9 2.74 4.50 17.36
C GLU A 9 2.34 3.59 16.19
N GLU A 10 1.36 4.01 15.37
CA GLU A 10 0.94 3.28 14.17
C GLU A 10 2.05 3.30 13.10
N ARG A 11 2.79 4.41 12.99
CA ARG A 11 3.94 4.51 12.09
C ARG A 11 5.13 3.70 12.59
N ALA A 12 5.44 3.80 13.88
CA ALA A 12 6.51 3.01 14.48
C ALA A 12 6.27 1.50 14.31
N TRP A 13 5.02 1.05 14.34
CA TRP A 13 4.69 -0.34 14.06
C TRP A 13 4.97 -0.77 12.61
N LEU A 14 4.75 0.11 11.63
CA LEU A 14 5.15 -0.16 10.25
C LEU A 14 6.68 -0.15 10.09
N ASP A 15 7.38 0.75 10.78
CA ASP A 15 8.85 0.77 10.82
C ASP A 15 9.38 -0.56 11.40
N GLU A 16 8.78 -1.07 12.49
CA GLU A 16 9.12 -2.37 13.08
C GLU A 16 8.88 -3.55 12.11
N LEU A 17 7.82 -3.47 11.30
CA LEU A 17 7.50 -4.48 10.28
C LEU A 17 8.57 -4.50 9.18
N GLU A 18 8.99 -3.33 8.70
CA GLU A 18 10.05 -3.19 7.71
C GLU A 18 11.43 -3.63 8.27
N ASP A 19 11.76 -3.23 9.50
CA ASP A 19 12.97 -3.66 10.21
C ASP A 19 13.02 -5.19 10.42
N ALA A 20 11.86 -5.85 10.49
CA ALA A 20 11.74 -7.30 10.55
C ALA A 20 11.96 -8.01 9.20
N GLY A 21 12.23 -7.26 8.12
CA GLY A 21 12.52 -7.79 6.79
C GLY A 21 11.30 -8.01 5.90
N PHE A 22 10.16 -7.39 6.24
CA PHE A 22 9.02 -7.33 5.34
C PHE A 22 9.16 -6.14 4.39
N ILE A 23 8.82 -6.36 3.12
CA ILE A 23 8.97 -5.41 2.03
C ILE A 23 7.59 -4.99 1.56
N ASP A 24 7.33 -3.69 1.53
CA ASP A 24 6.15 -3.11 0.90
C ASP A 24 6.22 -3.30 -0.62
N THR A 25 5.38 -4.19 -1.17
CA THR A 25 5.45 -4.57 -2.59
C THR A 25 5.15 -3.40 -3.51
N PHE A 26 4.31 -2.45 -3.08
CA PHE A 26 3.99 -1.28 -3.91
C PHE A 26 5.22 -0.38 -4.10
N ARG A 27 6.01 -0.19 -3.04
CA ARG A 27 7.23 0.61 -3.07
C ARG A 27 8.36 0.00 -3.89
N MET A 28 8.27 -1.28 -4.24
CA MET A 28 9.19 -1.90 -5.21
C MET A 28 9.04 -1.32 -6.63
N PHE A 29 7.86 -0.75 -6.96
CA PHE A 29 7.54 -0.27 -8.31
C PHE A 29 7.23 1.24 -8.37
N ASP A 30 6.78 1.84 -7.26
CA ASP A 30 6.38 3.25 -7.23
C ASP A 30 6.74 3.94 -5.90
N GLU A 31 7.64 4.92 -5.97
CA GLU A 31 8.10 5.73 -4.83
C GLU A 31 7.35 7.07 -4.68
N SER A 32 6.39 7.38 -5.56
CA SER A 32 5.70 8.67 -5.52
C SER A 32 4.78 8.83 -4.31
N GLU A 33 4.61 10.07 -3.87
CA GLU A 33 3.90 10.40 -2.63
C GLU A 33 2.37 10.48 -2.79
N GLU A 34 1.87 10.65 -4.01
CA GLU A 34 0.45 10.95 -4.28
C GLU A 34 -0.43 9.71 -4.55
N ASN A 35 0.04 8.55 -4.09
CA ASN A 35 -0.64 7.26 -4.22
C ASN A 35 -1.37 6.89 -2.93
N PHE A 36 -2.69 6.95 -2.98
CA PHE A 36 -3.56 6.70 -1.85
C PHE A 36 -4.54 5.57 -2.15
N THR A 37 -5.03 4.90 -1.11
CA THR A 37 -6.00 3.82 -1.24
C THR A 37 -7.29 4.12 -0.51
N TRP A 38 -7.32 5.14 0.35
CA TRP A 38 -8.48 5.57 1.12
C TRP A 38 -8.72 7.09 1.05
N TRP A 39 -10.00 7.48 0.99
CA TRP A 39 -10.43 8.88 1.01
C TRP A 39 -11.71 9.09 1.82
N SER A 40 -11.70 10.08 2.70
CA SER A 40 -12.90 10.42 3.47
C SER A 40 -14.06 10.90 2.58
N TYR A 41 -15.21 10.22 2.67
CA TYR A 41 -16.45 10.67 2.05
C TYR A 41 -16.94 12.02 2.59
N ARG A 42 -16.77 12.28 3.90
CA ARG A 42 -17.29 13.48 4.56
C ARG A 42 -16.77 14.77 3.94
N THR A 43 -15.53 14.74 3.45
CA THR A 43 -14.88 15.91 2.86
C THR A 43 -14.73 15.81 1.35
N ARG A 44 -15.37 14.81 0.70
CA ARG A 44 -15.17 14.50 -0.73
C ARG A 44 -13.69 14.44 -1.11
N ALA A 45 -12.89 13.78 -0.27
CA ALA A 45 -11.43 13.93 -0.33
C ALA A 45 -10.82 13.39 -1.64
N ARG A 46 -11.49 12.41 -2.27
CA ARG A 46 -11.06 11.76 -3.51
C ARG A 46 -11.02 12.72 -4.70
N GLU A 47 -11.94 13.69 -4.77
CA GLU A 47 -11.99 14.68 -5.88
C GLU A 47 -10.76 15.60 -5.91
N ARG A 48 -10.09 15.77 -4.77
CA ARG A 48 -8.90 16.62 -4.61
C ARG A 48 -7.63 15.80 -4.31
N ASN A 49 -7.69 14.49 -4.52
CA ASN A 49 -6.66 13.50 -4.18
C ASN A 49 -6.06 13.67 -2.76
N ALA A 50 -6.87 14.05 -1.77
CA ALA A 50 -6.42 14.19 -0.38
C ALA A 50 -6.67 12.88 0.38
N GLY A 51 -5.83 11.88 0.11
CA GLY A 51 -6.02 10.51 0.58
C GLY A 51 -4.97 10.04 1.58
N TRP A 52 -5.14 8.78 2.01
CA TRP A 52 -4.23 8.03 2.86
C TRP A 52 -3.96 6.71 2.16
N ARG A 53 -2.72 6.20 2.20
CA ARG A 53 -2.43 4.84 1.77
C ARG A 53 -2.58 3.96 3.01
N LEU A 54 -3.61 3.13 3.04
CA LEU A 54 -3.97 2.30 4.19
C LEU A 54 -4.04 0.80 3.84
N ASP A 55 -3.98 0.46 2.55
CA ASP A 55 -4.06 -0.91 2.05
C ASP A 55 -2.71 -1.29 1.45
N TYR A 56 -2.17 -2.41 1.91
CA TYR A 56 -0.80 -2.83 1.62
C TYR A 56 -0.74 -4.32 1.34
N PHE A 57 0.20 -4.71 0.48
CA PHE A 57 0.77 -6.04 0.49
C PHE A 57 2.23 -5.92 0.95
N TYR A 58 2.58 -6.70 1.97
CA TYR A 58 3.95 -6.89 2.40
C TYR A 58 4.35 -8.34 2.09
N VAL A 59 5.57 -8.54 1.62
CA VAL A 59 6.18 -9.86 1.41
C VAL A 59 7.46 -9.98 2.24
N ASN A 60 7.88 -11.19 2.55
CA ASN A 60 9.22 -11.40 3.09
C ASN A 60 10.26 -11.40 1.96
N GLU A 61 11.55 -11.36 2.32
CA GLU A 61 12.66 -11.43 1.35
C GLU A 61 12.61 -12.66 0.44
N GLU A 62 12.12 -13.82 0.92
CA GLU A 62 12.04 -15.05 0.11
C GLU A 62 11.07 -14.95 -1.07
N ILE A 63 9.99 -14.17 -0.94
CA ILE A 63 8.96 -14.00 -1.96
C ILE A 63 9.22 -12.78 -2.85
N LYS A 64 10.14 -11.89 -2.45
CA LYS A 64 10.46 -10.65 -3.16
C LYS A 64 10.68 -10.84 -4.67
N ASP A 65 11.47 -11.83 -5.05
CA ASP A 65 11.81 -12.09 -6.46
C ASP A 65 10.64 -12.68 -7.27
N ASN A 66 9.61 -13.19 -6.58
CA ASN A 66 8.37 -13.64 -7.21
C ASN A 66 7.40 -12.47 -7.50
N VAL A 67 7.63 -11.29 -6.94
CA VAL A 67 6.75 -10.13 -7.15
C VAL A 67 6.93 -9.57 -8.55
N LYS A 68 5.90 -9.67 -9.39
CA LYS A 68 5.91 -9.18 -10.79
C LYS A 68 5.33 -7.79 -10.94
N SER A 69 4.26 -7.49 -10.21
CA SER A 69 3.66 -6.16 -10.20
C SER A 69 2.88 -5.93 -8.90
N ALA A 70 2.81 -4.68 -8.47
CA ALA A 70 1.91 -4.24 -7.42
C ALA A 70 1.35 -2.85 -7.78
N THR A 71 0.03 -2.68 -7.78
CA THR A 71 -0.62 -1.46 -8.27
C THR A 71 -1.80 -1.03 -7.40
N ILE A 72 -2.11 0.27 -7.45
CA ILE A 72 -3.28 0.89 -6.82
C ILE A 72 -4.25 1.31 -7.92
N LEU A 73 -5.49 0.86 -7.86
CA LEU A 73 -6.52 1.12 -8.88
C LEU A 73 -7.44 2.28 -8.46
N ASN A 74 -6.85 3.48 -8.33
CA ASN A 74 -7.50 4.68 -7.79
C ASN A 74 -8.66 5.22 -8.65
N GLU A 75 -8.85 4.69 -9.86
CA GLU A 75 -9.96 4.94 -10.77
C GLU A 75 -11.19 4.07 -10.51
N ILE A 76 -11.06 3.02 -9.69
CA ILE A 76 -12.17 2.11 -9.36
C ILE A 76 -12.95 2.62 -8.15
N TYR A 77 -14.23 2.95 -8.37
CA TYR A 77 -15.15 3.46 -7.36
C TYR A 77 -16.06 2.37 -6.80
N GLY A 78 -16.63 2.62 -5.62
CA GLY A 78 -17.58 1.71 -4.95
C GLY A 78 -17.40 1.63 -3.44
N SER A 79 -16.26 2.11 -2.93
CA SER A 79 -15.90 2.19 -1.51
C SER A 79 -15.17 3.51 -1.22
N ASP A 80 -14.98 3.84 0.06
CA ASP A 80 -14.04 4.88 0.50
C ASP A 80 -12.60 4.43 0.30
N HIS A 81 -12.41 3.13 0.06
CA HIS A 81 -11.19 2.55 -0.47
C HIS A 81 -11.22 2.34 -2.00
N CYS A 82 -10.05 2.19 -2.61
CA CYS A 82 -9.87 1.56 -3.93
C CYS A 82 -9.09 0.24 -3.82
N PRO A 83 -9.23 -0.68 -4.79
CA PRO A 83 -8.48 -1.93 -4.78
C PRO A 83 -6.97 -1.71 -4.91
N VAL A 84 -6.20 -2.59 -4.28
CA VAL A 84 -4.77 -2.79 -4.53
C VAL A 84 -4.56 -4.19 -5.09
N THR A 85 -3.60 -4.34 -6.00
CA THR A 85 -3.30 -5.64 -6.63
C THR A 85 -1.84 -6.02 -6.41
N LEU A 86 -1.60 -7.33 -6.38
CA LEU A 86 -0.28 -7.95 -6.32
C LEU A 86 -0.29 -9.14 -7.28
N GLU A 87 0.68 -9.17 -8.19
CA GLU A 87 0.93 -10.29 -9.08
C GLU A 87 2.20 -11.01 -8.65
N LEU A 88 2.08 -12.32 -8.42
CA LEU A 88 3.18 -13.19 -8.04
C LEU A 88 3.37 -14.27 -9.11
N ASP A 89 4.62 -14.61 -9.38
CA ASP A 89 5.00 -15.68 -10.28
C ASP A 89 5.93 -16.66 -9.57
N PHE A 90 5.43 -17.88 -9.36
CA PHE A 90 6.13 -18.97 -8.68
C PHE A 90 6.64 -20.03 -9.66
N ASN A 91 6.73 -19.72 -10.96
CA ASN A 91 7.22 -20.69 -11.94
C ASN A 91 8.69 -21.04 -11.66
N ASN A 92 8.88 -22.18 -11.00
CA ASN A 92 10.15 -22.85 -10.82
C ASN A 92 10.62 -23.42 -12.17
N GLU A 93 11.60 -22.79 -12.80
CA GLU A 93 12.55 -23.55 -13.65
C GLU A 93 13.70 -24.01 -12.76
N GLY A 94 13.54 -25.22 -12.24
CA GLY A 94 14.59 -26.07 -11.66
C GLY A 94 14.44 -27.48 -12.19
#